data_AF-A0A2I0L4G0-F1
#
_entry.id   AF-A0A2I0L4G0-F1
#
_cell.length_a   1.000
_cell.length_b   1.000
_cell.length_c   1.000
_cell.angle_alpha   90.00
_cell.angle_beta   90.00
_cell.angle_gamma   90.00
#
_symmetry.space_group_name_H-M   'P 1'
#
loop_
_entity.id
_entity.type
_entity.pdbx_description
1 polymer ?
#
loop_
_entity_poly.entity_id
_entity_poly.type
_entity_poly.pdbx_seq_one_letter_code
_entity_poly.pdbx_strand_id
1 'polypeptide(L)'
;MIRSILEVLMESTPREIDATRLEEGLCQMDEVVAVHELHIWAITVGKVLLACHVKIKRDANADMVLDKVVDYIRREYNISHVTIQIERE
;
A
#
# COMPACT_ATOMS: atom_id res chain seq x y z
N MET A 1 8.75 22.45 -9.56
CA MET A 1 7.37 22.65 -10.04
C MET A 1 7.06 21.81 -11.29
N ILE A 2 7.71 22.04 -12.44
CA ILE A 2 7.48 21.22 -13.66
C ILE A 2 7.78 19.72 -13.45
N ARG A 3 8.88 19.39 -12.76
CA ARG A 3 9.27 17.99 -12.47
C ARG A 3 8.20 17.23 -11.67
N SER A 4 7.62 17.87 -10.65
CA SER A 4 6.60 17.27 -9.80
C SER A 4 5.28 17.03 -10.54
N ILE A 5 4.94 17.90 -11.51
CA ILE A 5 3.77 17.72 -12.37
C ILE A 5 3.97 16.53 -13.33
N LEU A 6 5.17 16.37 -13.87
CA LEU A 6 5.53 15.22 -14.70
C LEU A 6 5.48 13.90 -13.92
N GLU A 7 5.94 13.89 -12.66
CA GLU A 7 5.90 12.70 -11.79
C GLU A 7 4.46 12.26 -11.49
N VAL A 8 3.55 13.22 -11.25
CA VAL A 8 2.10 12.96 -11.12
C VAL A 8 1.52 12.38 -12.41
N LEU A 9 1.85 12.96 -13.57
CA LEU A 9 1.37 12.46 -14.87
C LEU A 9 1.90 11.07 -15.23
N MET A 10 3.07 10.71 -14.69
CA MET A 10 3.70 9.42 -14.93
C MET A 10 3.34 8.37 -13.88
N GLU A 11 2.39 8.69 -12.98
CA GLU A 11 1.95 7.80 -11.90
C GLU A 11 3.13 7.22 -11.11
N SER A 12 4.22 8.00 -11.00
CA SER A 12 5.43 7.54 -10.34
C SER A 12 5.22 7.50 -8.84
N THR A 13 5.85 6.53 -8.17
CA THR A 13 5.88 6.46 -6.71
C THR A 13 6.41 7.77 -6.13
N PRO A 14 5.68 8.42 -5.21
CA PRO A 14 6.14 9.63 -4.54
C PRO A 14 7.49 9.39 -3.86
N ARG A 15 8.41 10.35 -3.98
CA ARG A 15 9.80 10.19 -3.49
C ARG A 15 9.90 10.00 -1.99
N GLU A 16 8.88 10.45 -1.26
CA GLU A 16 8.79 10.36 0.19
C GLU A 16 8.39 8.96 0.68
N ILE A 17 7.97 8.07 -0.23
CA ILE A 17 7.50 6.74 0.09
C ILE A 17 8.49 5.69 -0.42
N ASP A 18 9.06 4.96 0.53
CA ASP A 18 9.84 3.77 0.26
C ASP A 18 8.90 2.56 0.16
N ALA A 19 8.60 2.16 -1.08
CA ALA A 19 7.70 1.05 -1.36
C ALA A 19 8.24 -0.29 -0.81
N THR A 20 9.56 -0.50 -0.84
CA THR A 20 10.19 -1.71 -0.29
C THR A 20 9.98 -1.80 1.21
N ARG A 21 10.19 -0.70 1.95
CA ARG A 21 9.94 -0.69 3.40
C ARG A 21 8.47 -0.89 3.76
N LEU A 22 7.55 -0.37 2.95
CA LEU A 22 6.12 -0.58 3.14
C LEU A 22 5.76 -2.05 2.95
N GLU A 23 6.25 -2.67 1.87
CA GLU A 23 6.07 -4.09 1.60
C GLU A 23 6.63 -4.96 2.74
N GLU A 24 7.87 -4.69 3.17
CA GLU A 24 8.51 -5.39 4.28
C GLU A 24 7.68 -5.29 5.57
N GLY A 25 7.18 -4.09 5.89
CA GLY A 25 6.35 -3.86 7.08
C GLY A 25 5.01 -4.59 7.04
N LEU A 26 4.36 -4.67 5.87
CA LEU A 26 3.17 -5.49 5.69
C LEU A 26 3.48 -6.98 5.86
N CYS A 27 4.61 -7.45 5.32
CA CYS A 27 5.06 -8.83 5.45
C CYS A 27 5.51 -9.22 6.87
N GLN A 28 5.69 -8.26 7.79
CA GLN A 28 5.90 -8.54 9.22
C GLN A 28 4.61 -8.88 9.98
N MET A 29 3.43 -8.67 9.38
CA MET A 29 2.17 -9.06 10.00
C MET A 29 2.01 -10.59 9.98
N ASP A 30 1.73 -11.19 11.13
CA ASP A 30 1.68 -12.65 11.28
C ASP A 30 0.77 -13.36 10.27
N GLU A 31 -0.32 -12.73 9.85
CA GLU A 31 -1.29 -13.30 8.92
C GLU A 31 -0.91 -13.14 7.43
N VAL A 32 0.03 -12.26 7.10
CA VAL A 32 0.43 -11.93 5.72
C VAL A 32 1.52 -12.88 5.26
N VAL A 33 1.30 -13.49 4.10
CA VAL A 33 2.24 -14.42 3.44
C VAL A 33 3.08 -13.68 2.41
N ALA A 34 2.46 -12.78 1.64
CA ALA A 34 3.12 -11.98 0.63
C ALA A 34 2.29 -10.75 0.27
N VAL A 35 2.95 -9.72 -0.26
CA VAL A 35 2.32 -8.58 -0.92
C VAL A 35 2.81 -8.55 -2.37
N HIS A 36 1.91 -8.30 -3.30
CA HIS A 36 2.26 -8.17 -4.71
C HIS A 36 1.43 -7.07 -5.38
N GLU A 37 1.86 -6.68 -6.58
CA GLU A 37 1.22 -5.61 -7.35
C GLU A 37 1.06 -4.33 -6.51
N LEU A 38 2.07 -4.00 -5.69
CA LEU A 38 2.09 -2.80 -4.86
C LEU A 38 2.30 -1.57 -5.77
N HIS A 39 1.23 -0.82 -5.96
CA HIS A 39 1.21 0.41 -6.71
C HIS A 39 0.96 1.59 -5.77
N ILE A 40 1.77 2.63 -5.90
CA ILE A 40 1.67 3.86 -5.11
C ILE A 40 1.86 5.03 -6.08
N TRP A 41 0.90 5.95 -6.12
CA TRP A 41 0.96 7.09 -7.03
C TRP A 41 0.33 8.33 -6.40
N ALA A 42 0.71 9.51 -6.88
CA ALA A 42 0.07 10.76 -6.49
C ALA A 42 -0.83 11.26 -7.61
N ILE A 43 -2.09 11.60 -7.29
CA ILE A 43 -3.02 12.25 -8.25
C ILE A 43 -2.88 13.79 -8.19
N THR A 44 -2.47 14.33 -7.04
CA THR A 44 -2.11 15.74 -6.87
C THR A 44 -1.14 15.89 -5.70
N VAL A 45 -0.60 17.09 -5.50
CA VAL A 45 0.33 17.37 -4.40
C VAL A 45 -0.34 17.05 -3.06
N GLY A 46 0.27 16.15 -2.29
CA GLY A 46 -0.22 15.74 -0.98
C GLY A 46 -1.39 14.73 -1.00
N LYS A 47 -1.84 14.26 -2.16
CA LYS A 47 -2.81 13.14 -2.26
C LYS A 47 -2.17 11.93 -2.92
N VAL A 48 -1.75 11.00 -2.08
CA VAL A 48 -1.23 9.69 -2.46
C VAL A 48 -2.34 8.64 -2.41
N LEU A 49 -2.31 7.75 -3.39
CA LEU A 49 -3.16 6.56 -3.48
C LEU A 49 -2.27 5.33 -3.47
N LEU A 50 -2.82 4.23 -2.96
CA LEU A 50 -2.16 2.93 -2.96
C LEU A 50 -3.14 1.84 -3.38
N ALA A 51 -2.67 0.92 -4.23
CA ALA A 51 -3.36 -0.34 -4.49
C ALA A 51 -2.37 -1.49 -4.33
N CYS A 52 -2.81 -2.58 -3.72
CA CYS A 52 -1.99 -3.79 -3.63
C CYS A 52 -2.85 -5.05 -3.44
N HIS A 53 -2.22 -6.19 -3.65
CA HIS A 53 -2.76 -7.49 -3.31
C HIS A 53 -2.01 -8.03 -2.10
N VAL A 54 -2.76 -8.52 -1.11
CA VAL A 54 -2.21 -9.10 0.11
C VAL A 54 -2.65 -10.55 0.18
N LYS A 55 -1.67 -11.45 0.05
CA LYS A 55 -1.88 -12.88 0.25
C LYS A 55 -1.80 -13.19 1.73
N ILE A 56 -2.85 -13.80 2.28
CA ILE A 56 -2.97 -14.15 3.69
C ILE A 56 -2.98 -15.67 3.89
N LYS A 57 -2.66 -16.10 5.12
CA LYS A 57 -2.81 -17.49 5.53
C LYS A 57 -4.25 -17.98 5.31
N ARG A 58 -4.40 -19.24 4.92
CA ARG A 58 -5.70 -19.83 4.52
C ARG A 58 -6.79 -19.75 5.60
N ASP A 59 -6.40 -19.78 6.87
CA ASP A 59 -7.26 -19.74 8.06
C ASP A 59 -7.38 -18.35 8.71
N ALA A 60 -6.68 -17.34 8.17
CA ALA A 60 -6.75 -15.98 8.69
C ALA A 60 -8.10 -15.32 8.39
N ASN A 61 -8.53 -14.44 9.31
CA ASN A 61 -9.72 -13.60 9.13
C ASN A 61 -9.40 -12.45 8.17
N ALA A 62 -9.97 -12.51 6.97
CA ALA A 62 -9.72 -11.53 5.90
C ALA A 62 -10.10 -10.10 6.29
N ASP A 63 -11.23 -9.90 6.97
CA ASP A 63 -11.70 -8.55 7.35
C ASP A 63 -10.77 -7.93 8.40
N MET A 64 -10.34 -8.73 9.38
CA MET A 64 -9.37 -8.29 10.39
C MET A 64 -8.02 -7.93 9.75
N VAL A 65 -7.53 -8.72 8.80
CA VAL A 65 -6.26 -8.42 8.12
C VAL A 65 -6.39 -7.17 7.27
N LEU A 66 -7.51 -7.01 6.54
CA LEU A 66 -7.79 -5.80 5.78
C LEU A 66 -7.74 -4.57 6.69
N ASP A 67 -8.41 -4.59 7.84
CA ASP A 67 -8.40 -3.50 8.81
C ASP A 67 -6.98 -3.20 9.31
N LYS A 68 -6.19 -4.23 9.66
CA LYS A 68 -4.78 -4.06 10.09
C LYS A 68 -3.91 -3.42 9.01
N VAL A 69 -4.04 -3.87 7.76
CA VAL A 69 -3.27 -3.35 6.62
C VAL A 69 -3.65 -1.89 6.35
N VAL A 70 -4.95 -1.56 6.33
CA VAL A 70 -5.42 -0.18 6.16
C VAL A 70 -4.90 0.72 7.28
N ASP A 71 -5.00 0.27 8.54
CA ASP A 71 -4.55 1.06 9.70
C ASP A 71 -3.03 1.28 9.67
N TYR A 72 -2.25 0.27 9.31
CA TYR A 72 -0.80 0.38 9.16
C TYR A 72 -0.41 1.41 8.10
N ILE A 73 -0.97 1.28 6.89
CA ILE A 73 -0.69 2.20 5.78
C ILE A 73 -1.07 3.63 6.15
N ARG A 74 -2.20 3.82 6.83
CA ARG A 74 -2.65 5.13 7.29
C ARG A 74 -1.74 5.73 8.35
N ARG A 75 -1.30 4.95 9.34
CA ARG A 75 -0.49 5.45 10.46
C ARG A 75 0.95 5.75 10.07
N GLU A 76 1.58 4.85 9.30
CA GLU A 76 3.00 4.95 8.98
C GLU A 76 3.27 5.83 7.75
N TYR A 77 2.34 5.85 6.79
CA TYR A 77 2.54 6.55 5.51
C TYR A 77 1.53 7.67 5.24
N ASN A 78 0.55 7.89 6.12
CA ASN A 78 -0.50 8.90 5.96
C ASN A 78 -1.28 8.79 4.64
N ILE A 79 -1.41 7.56 4.11
CA ILE A 79 -2.19 7.27 2.90
C ILE A 79 -3.59 6.83 3.32
N SER A 80 -4.61 7.58 2.91
CA SER A 80 -6.00 7.33 3.28
C SER A 80 -6.84 6.69 2.17
N HIS A 81 -6.40 6.82 0.92
CA HIS A 81 -7.08 6.28 -0.24
C HIS A 81 -6.36 5.01 -0.67
N VAL A 82 -6.85 3.87 -0.18
CA VAL A 82 -6.24 2.56 -0.40
C VAL A 82 -7.25 1.59 -0.99
N THR A 83 -6.82 0.76 -1.92
CA THR A 83 -7.57 -0.39 -2.44
C THR A 83 -6.74 -1.64 -2.20
N ILE A 84 -7.25 -2.58 -1.42
CA ILE A 84 -6.53 -3.80 -1.07
C ILE A 84 -7.36 -5.00 -1.50
N GLN A 85 -6.78 -5.87 -2.31
CA GLN A 85 -7.35 -7.18 -2.61
C GLN A 85 -6.76 -8.21 -1.65
N ILE A 86 -7.61 -8.92 -0.92
CA ILE A 86 -7.20 -10.02 -0.06
C ILE A 86 -7.27 -11.34 -0.85
N GLU A 87 -6.17 -12.07 -0.88
CA GLU A 87 -6.05 -13.38 -1.51
C GLU A 87 -5.70 -14.44 -0.46
N ARG A 88 -6.09 -15.70 -0.68
CA ARG A 88 -5.76 -16.80 0.23
C ARG A 88 -4.71 -17.71 -0.38
N GLU A 89 -3.88 -18.31 0.49
CA GLU A 89 -2.95 -19.39 0.12
C GLU A 89 -3.60 -20.65 -0.45
#